data_AF-A0A916W4I5-F1
#
_entry.id   AF-A0A916W4I5-F1
#
_cell.length_a   1.000
_cell.length_b   1.000
_cell.length_c   1.000
_cell.angle_alpha   90.00
_cell.angle_beta   90.00
_cell.angle_gamma   90.00
#
_symmetry.space_group_name_H-M   'P 1'
#
loop_
_entity.id
_entity.type
_entity.pdbx_description
1 polymer ?
#
loop_
_entity_poly.entity_id
_entity_poly.type
_entity_poly.pdbx_seq_one_letter_code
_entity_poly.pdbx_strand_id
1 'polypeptide(L)'
;MFLTSLLIICAVVAASLTPGSWRPQTPMPTTVEHLIAYTLVAFWFALILPGVRTRIACVLALMALAGAMELVQTLIPSRRGQLVDFSYSAAGVSIGSAVGILAASLFERLRKSTAHRTRVCLRPSLTFVPILRRKSDRVVELSGRPQTRE
;
A
#
# COMPACT_ATOMS: atom_id res chain seq x y z
N MET A 1 -6.68 0.24 11.61
CA MET A 1 -6.48 0.13 10.14
C MET A 1 -7.66 -0.54 9.47
N PHE A 2 -8.06 -1.76 9.85
CA PHE A 2 -9.20 -2.44 9.22
C PHE A 2 -10.53 -1.69 9.45
N LEU A 3 -10.88 -1.40 10.71
CA LEU A 3 -12.12 -0.70 11.06
C LEU A 3 -12.22 0.69 10.40
N THR A 4 -11.12 1.43 10.39
CA THR A 4 -11.03 2.75 9.74
C THR A 4 -11.25 2.68 8.24
N SER A 5 -10.68 1.68 7.55
CA SER A 5 -10.88 1.48 6.12
C SER A 5 -12.32 1.11 5.79
N LEU A 6 -12.95 0.26 6.62
CA LEU A 6 -14.36 -0.10 6.46
C LEU A 6 -15.27 1.12 6.65
N LEU A 7 -15.00 1.93 7.68
CA LEU A 7 -15.76 3.15 7.96
C LEU A 7 -15.68 4.15 6.80
N ILE A 8 -14.49 4.32 6.20
CA ILE A 8 -14.31 5.20 5.02
C ILE A 8 -15.10 4.68 3.82
N ILE A 9 -15.06 3.38 3.53
CA ILE A 9 -15.82 2.79 2.42
C ILE A 9 -17.32 2.96 2.67
N CYS A 10 -17.80 2.62 3.86
CA CYS A 10 -19.21 2.78 4.23
C CYS A 10 -19.65 4.24 4.14
N ALA A 11 -18.81 5.19 4.54
CA ALA A 11 -19.12 6.61 4.44
C ALA A 11 -19.30 7.06 2.99
N VAL A 12 -18.40 6.66 2.07
CA VAL A 12 -18.53 7.00 0.64
C VAL A 12 -19.78 6.35 0.04
N VAL A 13 -20.04 5.07 0.35
CA VAL A 13 -21.22 4.37 -0.16
C VAL A 13 -22.51 5.02 0.34
N ALA A 14 -22.60 5.32 1.64
CA ALA A 14 -23.77 5.98 2.23
C ALA A 14 -23.99 7.39 1.64
N ALA A 15 -22.91 8.18 1.50
CA ALA A 15 -22.97 9.50 0.87
C ALA A 15 -23.44 9.43 -0.59
N SER A 16 -23.03 8.39 -1.32
CA SER A 16 -23.43 8.18 -2.71
C SER A 16 -24.84 7.64 -2.87
N LEU A 17 -25.37 6.88 -1.91
CA LEU A 17 -26.75 6.36 -1.93
C LEU A 17 -27.78 7.33 -1.34
N THR A 18 -27.34 8.40 -0.68
CA THR A 18 -28.24 9.40 -0.10
C THR A 18 -29.05 10.10 -1.22
N PRO A 19 -30.39 10.07 -1.17
CA PRO A 19 -31.23 10.74 -2.16
C PRO A 19 -30.93 12.24 -2.20
N GLY A 20 -31.02 12.85 -3.39
CA GLY A 20 -30.73 14.28 -3.56
C GLY A 20 -31.59 15.19 -2.67
N SER A 21 -32.79 14.75 -2.30
CA SER A 21 -33.72 15.47 -1.41
C SER A 21 -33.26 15.57 0.05
N TRP A 22 -32.38 14.67 0.50
CA TRP A 22 -31.89 14.62 1.88
C TRP A 22 -30.45 15.15 2.01
N ARG A 23 -29.85 15.58 0.90
CA ARG A 23 -28.50 16.15 0.90
C ARG A 23 -28.56 17.56 1.50
N PRO A 24 -27.73 17.89 2.50
CA PRO A 24 -27.55 19.28 2.89
C PRO A 24 -27.06 20.07 1.68
N GLN A 25 -27.73 21.17 1.35
CA GLN A 25 -27.38 22.00 0.21
C GLN A 25 -25.99 22.61 0.44
N THR A 26 -24.98 22.01 -0.17
CA THR A 26 -23.63 22.54 -0.20
C THR A 26 -23.51 23.56 -1.33
N PRO A 27 -22.73 24.64 -1.16
CA PRO A 27 -22.45 25.57 -2.25
C PRO A 27 -21.52 24.98 -3.31
N MET A 28 -21.00 23.76 -3.10
CA MET A 28 -20.04 23.11 -3.99
C MET A 28 -20.75 22.28 -5.06
N PRO A 29 -20.24 22.28 -6.32
CA PRO A 29 -20.72 21.37 -7.34
C PRO A 29 -20.50 19.91 -6.93
N THR A 30 -21.46 19.06 -7.26
CA THR A 30 -21.42 17.61 -6.98
C THR A 30 -20.15 16.95 -7.52
N THR A 31 -19.65 17.36 -8.68
CA THR A 31 -18.38 16.88 -9.26
C THR A 31 -17.18 17.11 -8.33
N VAL A 32 -17.12 18.26 -7.67
CA VAL A 32 -16.02 18.61 -6.75
C VAL A 32 -16.10 17.78 -5.47
N GLU A 33 -17.32 17.49 -5.01
CA GLU A 33 -17.52 16.60 -3.85
C GLU A 33 -17.03 15.19 -4.14
N HIS A 34 -17.30 14.65 -5.33
CA HIS A 34 -16.78 13.35 -5.77
C HIS A 34 -15.25 13.38 -5.87
N LEU A 35 -14.70 14.42 -6.49
CA LEU A 35 -13.25 14.59 -6.58
C LEU A 35 -12.58 14.52 -5.20
N ILE A 36 -13.06 15.31 -4.25
CA ILE A 36 -12.48 15.38 -2.90
C ILE A 36 -12.66 14.05 -2.17
N ALA A 37 -13.87 13.48 -2.18
CA ALA A 37 -14.16 12.23 -1.48
C ALA A 37 -13.25 11.09 -1.96
N TYR A 38 -13.18 10.87 -3.27
CA TYR A 38 -12.36 9.80 -3.84
C TYR A 38 -10.86 10.07 -3.70
N THR A 39 -10.43 11.34 -3.69
CA THR A 39 -9.03 11.71 -3.38
C THR A 39 -8.65 11.29 -1.96
N LEU A 40 -9.47 11.61 -0.97
CA LEU A 40 -9.19 11.29 0.44
C LEU A 40 -9.17 9.78 0.67
N VAL A 41 -10.12 9.05 0.08
CA VAL A 41 -10.18 7.59 0.18
C VAL A 41 -8.95 6.95 -0.45
N ALA A 42 -8.62 7.31 -1.68
CA ALA A 42 -7.47 6.76 -2.39
C ALA A 42 -6.14 7.09 -1.68
N PHE A 43 -6.01 8.31 -1.14
CA PHE A 43 -4.87 8.72 -0.34
C PHE A 43 -4.70 7.84 0.91
N TRP A 44 -5.78 7.61 1.66
CA TRP A 44 -5.76 6.76 2.85
C TRP A 44 -5.28 5.34 2.55
N PHE A 45 -5.82 4.71 1.50
CA PHE A 45 -5.42 3.36 1.13
C PHE A 45 -3.99 3.30 0.58
N ALA A 46 -3.54 4.31 -0.17
CA ALA A 46 -2.17 4.39 -0.66
C ALA A 46 -1.13 4.49 0.47
N LEU A 47 -1.48 5.14 1.59
CA LEU A 47 -0.61 5.22 2.77
C LEU A 47 -0.53 3.89 3.54
N ILE A 48 -1.64 3.18 3.67
CA ILE A 48 -1.72 1.99 4.54
C ILE A 48 -1.26 0.71 3.84
N LEU A 49 -1.49 0.61 2.53
CA LEU A 49 -1.19 -0.62 1.79
C LEU A 49 0.31 -0.76 1.52
N PRO A 50 0.92 -1.90 1.91
CA PRO A 50 2.33 -2.18 1.63
C PRO A 50 2.51 -2.75 0.22
N GLY A 51 3.49 -2.23 -0.52
CA GLY A 51 3.90 -2.74 -1.82
C GLY A 51 3.15 -2.16 -3.02
N VAL A 52 3.79 -2.20 -4.19
CA VAL A 52 3.25 -1.56 -5.42
C VAL A 52 2.05 -2.32 -5.98
N ARG A 53 2.08 -3.66 -5.96
CA ARG A 53 1.02 -4.50 -6.54
C ARG A 53 -0.32 -4.33 -5.84
N THR A 54 -0.33 -4.32 -4.51
CA THR A 54 -1.52 -4.13 -3.68
C THR A 54 -2.11 -2.73 -3.85
N ARG A 55 -1.25 -1.70 -3.97
CA ARG A 55 -1.67 -0.33 -4.27
C ARG A 55 -2.35 -0.24 -5.62
N ILE A 56 -1.76 -0.79 -6.69
CA ILE A 56 -2.38 -0.82 -8.02
C ILE A 56 -3.73 -1.53 -7.99
N ALA A 57 -3.81 -2.71 -7.35
CA ALA A 57 -5.07 -3.43 -7.20
C ALA A 57 -6.14 -2.59 -6.48
N CYS A 58 -5.75 -1.84 -5.45
CA CYS A 58 -6.65 -0.94 -4.73
C CYS A 58 -7.11 0.24 -5.60
N VAL A 59 -6.23 0.86 -6.38
CA VAL A 59 -6.60 1.92 -7.34
C VAL A 59 -7.66 1.42 -8.31
N LEU A 60 -7.44 0.25 -8.90
CA LEU A 60 -8.39 -0.37 -9.85
C LEU A 60 -9.73 -0.69 -9.15
N ALA A 61 -9.69 -1.21 -7.93
CA ALA A 61 -10.90 -1.49 -7.15
C ALA A 61 -11.69 -0.21 -6.82
N LEU A 62 -11.01 0.90 -6.47
CA LEU A 62 -11.65 2.18 -6.20
C LEU A 62 -12.25 2.80 -7.46
N MET A 63 -11.59 2.69 -8.62
CA MET A 63 -12.17 3.12 -9.89
C MET A 63 -13.40 2.29 -10.28
N ALA A 64 -13.33 0.97 -10.11
CA ALA A 64 -14.47 0.08 -10.32
C ALA A 64 -15.64 0.44 -9.39
N LEU A 65 -15.35 0.72 -8.11
CA LEU A 65 -16.36 1.18 -7.15
C LEU A 65 -16.98 2.51 -7.57
N ALA A 66 -16.19 3.48 -8.04
CA ALA A 66 -16.70 4.76 -8.55
C ALA A 66 -17.67 4.55 -9.72
N GLY A 67 -17.30 3.73 -10.70
CA GLY A 67 -18.16 3.42 -11.84
C GLY A 67 -19.44 2.68 -11.43
N ALA A 68 -19.32 1.72 -10.51
CA ALA A 68 -20.48 1.01 -9.97
C ALA A 68 -21.43 1.94 -9.22
N MET A 69 -20.92 2.86 -8.40
CA MET A 69 -21.74 3.83 -7.69
C MET A 69 -22.49 4.75 -8.64
N GLU A 70 -21.85 5.27 -9.69
CA GLU A 70 -22.53 6.09 -10.69
C GLU A 70 -23.63 5.33 -11.43
N LEU A 71 -23.38 4.07 -11.78
CA LEU A 71 -24.40 3.22 -12.39
C LEU A 71 -25.59 3.01 -11.45
N VAL A 72 -25.33 2.71 -10.17
CA VAL A 72 -26.40 2.57 -9.16
C VAL A 72 -27.18 3.88 -9.00
N GLN A 73 -26.50 5.02 -9.05
CA GLN A 73 -27.14 6.34 -8.95
C GLN A 73 -28.05 6.66 -10.13
N THR A 74 -27.83 6.10 -11.33
CA THR A 74 -28.77 6.23 -12.46
C THR A 74 -30.13 5.57 -12.19
N LEU A 75 -30.19 4.60 -11.27
CA LEU A 75 -31.42 3.92 -10.87
C LEU A 75 -32.18 4.69 -9.78
N ILE A 76 -31.58 5.73 -9.18
CA ILE A 76 -32.19 6.52 -8.12
C ILE A 76 -33.00 7.65 -8.78
N PRO A 77 -34.33 7.72 -8.59
CA PRO A 77 -35.20 8.67 -9.31
C PRO A 77 -34.85 10.16 -9.11
N SER A 78 -34.15 10.49 -8.03
CA SER A 78 -33.71 11.85 -7.69
C SER A 78 -32.25 12.14 -8.06
N ARG A 79 -31.54 11.20 -8.70
CA ARG A 79 -30.18 11.36 -9.19
C ARG A 79 -30.08 11.05 -10.67
N ARG A 80 -29.20 11.78 -11.35
CA ARG A 80 -28.71 11.38 -12.67
C ARG A 80 -27.24 11.06 -12.48
N GLY A 81 -26.87 9.79 -12.65
CA GLY A 81 -25.47 9.44 -12.78
C GLY A 81 -24.93 10.09 -14.06
N GLN A 82 -23.92 10.95 -13.94
CA GLN A 82 -23.30 11.60 -15.09
C GLN A 82 -21.92 11.01 -15.33
N LEU A 83 -21.58 10.76 -16.59
CA LEU A 83 -20.22 10.35 -16.98
C LEU A 83 -19.17 11.38 -16.51
N VAL A 84 -19.59 12.65 -16.38
CA VAL A 84 -18.77 13.71 -15.81
C VAL A 84 -18.41 13.40 -14.35
N ASP A 85 -19.37 13.03 -13.50
CA ASP A 85 -19.12 12.70 -12.09
C ASP A 85 -18.17 11.50 -11.93
N PHE A 86 -18.31 10.50 -12.81
CA PHE A 86 -17.34 9.39 -12.89
C PHE A 86 -15.93 9.89 -13.20
N SER A 87 -15.76 10.80 -14.16
CA SER A 87 -14.45 11.34 -14.54
C SER A 87 -13.77 12.09 -13.38
N TYR A 88 -14.53 12.86 -12.59
CA TYR A 88 -14.03 13.54 -11.39
C TYR A 88 -13.67 12.54 -10.28
N SER A 89 -14.48 11.49 -10.11
CA SER A 89 -14.18 10.41 -9.17
C SER A 89 -12.87 9.71 -9.55
N ALA A 90 -12.72 9.34 -10.83
CA ALA A 90 -11.50 8.70 -11.35
C ALA A 90 -10.27 9.60 -11.20
N ALA A 91 -10.40 10.89 -11.53
CA ALA A 91 -9.34 11.87 -11.32
C ALA A 91 -8.94 11.96 -9.84
N GLY A 92 -9.93 11.95 -8.93
CA GLY A 92 -9.71 11.96 -7.49
C GLY A 92 -8.93 10.72 -7.03
N VAL A 93 -9.33 9.53 -7.49
CA VAL A 93 -8.61 8.28 -7.19
C VAL A 93 -7.15 8.36 -7.66
N SER A 94 -6.91 8.85 -8.88
CA SER A 94 -5.56 9.00 -9.44
C SER A 94 -4.70 9.96 -8.62
N ILE A 95 -5.22 11.15 -8.32
CA ILE A 95 -4.53 12.20 -7.54
C ILE A 95 -4.23 11.69 -6.13
N GLY A 96 -5.23 11.19 -5.42
CA GLY A 96 -5.09 10.69 -4.05
C GLY A 96 -4.07 9.57 -3.96
N SER A 97 -4.09 8.64 -4.91
CA SER A 97 -3.13 7.54 -4.96
C SER A 97 -1.70 8.00 -5.22
N ALA A 98 -1.50 8.91 -6.19
CA ALA A 98 -0.18 9.46 -6.51
C ALA A 98 0.41 10.21 -5.31
N VAL A 99 -0.38 11.08 -4.69
CA VAL A 99 0.03 11.85 -3.51
C VAL A 99 0.30 10.92 -2.32
N GLY A 100 -0.53 9.90 -2.09
CA GLY A 100 -0.34 8.93 -1.00
C GLY A 100 0.92 8.09 -1.18
N ILE A 101 1.22 7.65 -2.40
CA ILE A 101 2.45 6.91 -2.72
C ILE A 101 3.68 7.79 -2.47
N LEU A 102 3.64 9.06 -2.91
CA LEU A 102 4.73 9.99 -2.71
C LEU A 102 4.96 10.25 -1.22
N ALA A 103 3.89 10.50 -0.46
CA ALA A 103 3.93 10.70 0.98
C ALA A 103 4.50 9.46 1.70
N ALA A 104 4.01 8.26 1.41
CA ALA A 104 4.52 7.02 1.99
C ALA A 104 6.02 6.83 1.73
N SER A 105 6.45 7.12 0.49
CA SER A 105 7.86 7.03 0.09
C SER A 105 8.74 8.04 0.84
N LEU A 106 8.24 9.26 1.04
CA LEU A 106 8.94 10.30 1.80
C LEU A 106 9.06 9.89 3.28
N PHE A 107 7.99 9.39 3.90
CA PHE A 107 8.02 8.92 5.29
C PHE A 107 9.00 7.77 5.50
N GLU A 108 9.09 6.82 4.56
CA GLU A 108 10.07 5.73 4.63
C GLU A 108 11.51 6.25 4.51
N ARG A 109 11.77 7.23 3.64
CA ARG A 109 13.09 7.86 3.49
C ARG A 109 13.50 8.60 4.76
N LEU A 110 12.58 9.37 5.35
CA LEU A 110 12.82 10.09 6.60
C LEU A 110 13.11 9.12 7.75
N ARG A 111 12.35 8.03 7.89
CA ARG A 111 12.59 6.99 8.90
C ARG A 111 13.97 6.34 8.76
N LYS A 112 14.39 6.03 7.52
CA LYS A 112 15.71 5.42 7.25
C LYS A 112 16.86 6.40 7.54
N SER A 113 16.67 7.69 7.27
CA SER A 113 17.67 8.73 7.54
C SER A 113 17.96 8.89 9.04
N THR A 114 16.92 8.81 9.90
CA THR A 114 17.08 8.83 11.36
C THR A 114 17.81 7.60 11.89
N ALA A 115 17.55 6.41 11.34
CA ALA A 115 18.23 5.17 11.74
C ALA A 115 19.71 5.10 11.33
N HIS A 116 20.15 5.91 10.35
CA HIS A 116 21.56 6.00 9.96
C HIS A 116 22.39 6.85 10.94
N ARG A 117 21.76 7.79 11.66
CA ARG A 117 22.44 8.63 12.67
C ARG A 117 22.73 7.89 13.99
N THR A 118 22.07 6.76 14.24
CA THR A 118 22.28 5.92 15.43
C THR A 118 23.19 4.71 15.20
N ARG A 119 23.64 4.46 13.96
CA ARG A 119 24.68 3.46 13.65
C ARG A 119 26.08 4.08 13.51
N VAL A 120 26.34 5.15 14.25
CA VAL A 120 27.68 5.73 14.42
C VAL A 120 28.03 5.75 15.90
N CYS A 121 28.20 4.55 16.47
CA CYS A 121 29.19 4.13 17.48
C CYS A 121 28.74 2.82 18.15
N LEU A 122 28.99 1.71 17.47
CA LEU A 122 29.34 0.44 18.11
C LEU A 122 30.14 -0.33 17.06
N ARG A 123 31.37 0.13 16.83
CA ARG A 123 32.45 -0.73 16.37
C ARG A 123 32.73 -1.69 17.54
N PRO A 124 32.49 -3.01 17.45
CA PRO A 124 33.33 -3.91 18.22
C PRO A 124 34.69 -3.87 17.54
N SER A 125 35.54 -2.95 18.00
CA SER A 125 36.97 -3.04 17.76
C SER A 125 37.48 -4.18 18.62
N LEU A 126 37.60 -5.36 18.05
CA LEU A 126 38.55 -6.37 18.49
C LEU A 126 38.89 -7.26 17.30
N THR A 127 39.83 -6.73 16.52
CA THR A 127 40.96 -7.41 15.94
C THR A 127 41.17 -8.83 16.48
N PHE A 128 40.89 -9.85 15.68
CA PHE A 128 41.70 -11.07 15.74
C PHE A 128 41.89 -11.65 14.35
N VAL A 129 43.16 -11.60 13.95
CA VAL A 129 43.74 -11.97 12.65
C VAL A 129 43.61 -13.48 12.41
N PRO A 130 43.49 -13.91 11.14
CA PRO A 130 43.33 -15.30 10.74
C PRO A 130 44.59 -16.11 11.02
N ILE A 131 44.49 -17.31 11.60
CA ILE A 131 45.54 -18.34 11.57
C ILE A 131 44.92 -19.68 12.06
N LEU A 132 45.23 -20.76 11.32
CA LEU A 132 44.88 -22.18 11.52
C LEU A 132 43.56 -22.71 10.92
N ARG A 133 43.50 -22.68 9.58
CA ARG A 133 42.93 -23.82 8.83
C ARG A 133 44.05 -24.82 8.54
N ARG A 134 44.52 -25.53 9.56
CA ARG A 134 45.41 -26.68 9.39
C ARG A 134 45.23 -27.68 10.54
N LYS A 135 45.08 -28.95 10.15
CA LYS A 135 45.12 -30.17 10.98
C LYS A 135 43.76 -30.69 11.47
N SER A 136 43.08 -31.41 10.59
CA SER A 136 42.51 -32.70 10.99
C SER A 136 42.52 -33.68 9.82
N ASP A 137 43.72 -33.88 9.27
CA ASP A 137 44.11 -35.20 8.73
C ASP A 137 44.14 -36.16 9.93
N ARG A 138 43.01 -36.79 10.23
CA ARG A 138 42.90 -37.93 11.17
C ARG A 138 41.62 -38.76 10.96
N VAL A 139 41.21 -38.93 9.70
CA VAL A 139 40.28 -40.02 9.34
C VAL A 139 40.73 -40.78 8.07
N VAL A 140 41.82 -40.35 7.42
CA VAL A 140 42.35 -40.98 6.18
C VAL A 140 43.56 -41.88 6.49
N GLU A 141 43.57 -42.56 7.64
CA GLU A 141 44.64 -43.53 7.93
C GLU A 141 44.21 -44.54 8.99
N LEU A 142 43.25 -45.40 8.66
CA LEU A 142 43.00 -46.72 9.29
C LEU A 142 41.88 -47.43 8.52
N SER A 143 42.14 -47.83 7.27
CA SER A 143 41.60 -49.06 6.66
C SER A 143 42.12 -49.21 5.22
N GLY A 144 43.45 -49.27 5.09
CA GLY A 144 44.11 -49.80 3.90
C GLY A 144 44.35 -51.30 4.10
N ARG A 145 43.76 -52.10 3.21
CA ARG A 145 43.75 -53.58 3.09
C ARG A 145 45.14 -54.25 3.17
N PRO A 146 45.20 -55.61 3.19
CA PRO A 146 45.30 -56.32 1.91
C PRO A 146 44.52 -57.64 1.81
N GLN A 147 44.53 -58.14 0.59
CA GLN A 147 43.84 -59.26 -0.02
C GLN A 147 44.82 -60.45 -0.15
N THR A 148 44.43 -61.66 0.26
CA THR A 148 45.01 -62.97 -0.12
C THR A 148 43.89 -64.02 0.08
N ARG A 149 43.21 -64.55 -0.94
CA ARG A 149 43.59 -65.71 -1.79
C ARG A 149 44.50 -66.71 -1.07
N GLU A 150 43.91 -67.79 -0.56
CA GLU A 150 44.10 -69.19 -0.99
C GLU A 150 42.78 -69.94 -0.84
#